data_AF-A0A0R1UYZ1-F1
#
_entry.id   AF-A0A0R1UYZ1-F1
#
_cell.length_a   1.000
_cell.length_b   1.000
_cell.length_c   1.000
_cell.angle_alpha   90.00
_cell.angle_beta   90.00
_cell.angle_gamma   90.00
#
_symmetry.space_group_name_H-M   'P 1'
#
loop_
_entity.id
_entity.type
_entity.pdbx_description
1 polymer ?
#
loop_
_entity_poly.entity_id
_entity_poly.type
_entity_poly.pdbx_seq_one_letter_code
_entity_poly.pdbx_strand_id
1 'polypeptide(L)'
;MKNKSDLSISIVVFLILDVILGVIFFLMKQPITWSTTLAVVLALIYWYFPQIGRLVGLNRPKSKSVHPVAAPYYDYYQINSQLDDQTCPECGARDGRIYRTDEARPGINYPPFHDGCRCVATPCTGELPATNDRQYRDPQTGELKSGPYLTYTDWRKAMRQKYGQDTFK
;
A
#
# COMPACT_ATOMS: atom_id res chain seq x y z
N MET A 1 -0.19 -28.69 22.17
CA MET A 1 -0.65 -29.71 21.21
C MET A 1 -1.58 -29.05 20.21
N LYS A 2 -1.14 -28.89 18.95
CA LYS A 2 -1.93 -28.26 17.87
C LYS A 2 -2.77 -29.36 17.21
N ASN A 3 -4.08 -29.38 17.44
CA ASN A 3 -4.98 -30.29 16.75
C ASN A 3 -5.01 -29.92 15.26
N LYS A 4 -4.56 -30.86 14.43
CA LYS A 4 -4.69 -30.82 12.97
C LYS A 4 -6.07 -31.38 12.62
N SER A 5 -6.96 -30.55 12.09
CA SER A 5 -7.79 -30.82 10.89
C SER A 5 -9.01 -29.91 10.85
N ASP A 6 -8.79 -28.59 10.73
CA ASP A 6 -9.88 -27.69 10.30
C ASP A 6 -9.98 -27.78 8.77
N LEU A 7 -10.50 -28.91 8.27
CA LEU A 7 -10.95 -28.99 6.89
C LEU A 7 -12.17 -28.08 6.79
N SER A 8 -11.98 -26.91 6.17
CA SER A 8 -13.02 -25.88 6.03
C SER A 8 -14.35 -26.51 5.59
N ILE A 9 -15.44 -26.11 6.24
CA ILE A 9 -16.81 -26.62 5.94
C ILE A 9 -17.10 -26.50 4.44
N SER A 10 -16.61 -25.44 3.78
CA SER A 10 -16.74 -25.26 2.33
C SER A 10 -16.08 -26.39 1.54
N ILE A 11 -14.90 -26.89 1.97
CA ILE A 11 -14.19 -27.99 1.32
C ILE A 11 -14.98 -29.29 1.47
N VAL A 12 -15.54 -29.55 2.67
CA VAL A 12 -16.36 -30.74 2.92
C VAL A 12 -17.62 -30.75 2.05
N VAL A 13 -18.31 -29.60 1.96
CA VAL A 13 -19.50 -29.45 1.13
C VAL A 13 -19.18 -29.66 -0.36
N PHE A 14 -18.05 -29.12 -0.85
CA PHE A 14 -17.62 -29.33 -2.23
C PHE A 14 -17.34 -30.80 -2.54
N LEU A 15 -16.66 -31.52 -1.64
CA LEU A 15 -16.36 -32.95 -1.83
C LEU A 15 -17.64 -33.80 -1.86
N ILE A 16 -18.62 -33.49 -1.00
CA ILE A 16 -19.91 -34.22 -0.99
C ILE A 16 -20.69 -33.94 -2.29
N LEU A 17 -20.74 -32.69 -2.74
CA LEU A 17 -21.44 -32.31 -3.96
C LEU A 17 -20.84 -32.99 -5.20
N ASP A 18 -19.50 -33.09 -5.26
CA ASP A 18 -18.78 -33.75 -6.36
C ASP A 18 -19.09 -35.25 -6.45
N VAL A 19 -19.16 -35.95 -5.31
CA VAL A 19 -19.55 -37.36 -5.25
C VAL A 19 -21.00 -37.55 -5.70
N ILE A 20 -21.93 -36.71 -5.22
CA ILE A 20 -23.36 -36.80 -5.60
C ILE A 20 -23.54 -36.58 -7.10
N LEU A 21 -22.91 -35.54 -7.65
CA LEU A 21 -22.96 -35.27 -9.09
C LEU A 21 -22.34 -36.42 -9.89
N GLY A 22 -21.20 -36.98 -9.45
CA GLY A 22 -20.57 -38.13 -10.09
C GLY A 22 -21.48 -39.36 -10.17
N VAL A 23 -22.22 -39.67 -9.10
CA VAL A 23 -23.19 -40.79 -9.09
C VAL A 23 -24.36 -40.54 -10.04
N ILE A 24 -24.91 -39.32 -10.05
CA ILE A 24 -26.02 -38.95 -10.95
C ILE A 24 -25.59 -39.09 -12.42
N PHE A 25 -24.40 -38.59 -12.77
CA PHE A 25 -23.89 -38.69 -14.13
C PHE A 25 -23.57 -40.14 -14.54
N PHE A 26 -23.08 -40.97 -13.62
CA PHE A 26 -22.87 -42.40 -13.85
C PHE A 26 -24.19 -43.12 -14.19
N LEU A 27 -25.27 -42.80 -13.46
CA LEU A 27 -26.60 -43.34 -13.74
C LEU A 27 -27.17 -42.87 -15.09
N MET A 28 -26.84 -41.65 -15.52
CA MET A 28 -27.31 -41.08 -16.79
C MET A 28 -26.54 -41.57 -18.04
N LYS A 29 -25.50 -42.42 -17.89
CA LYS A 29 -24.66 -42.96 -18.98
C LYS A 29 -24.17 -41.90 -19.99
N GLN A 30 -23.91 -40.68 -19.54
CA GLN A 30 -23.41 -39.61 -20.41
C GLN A 30 -21.89 -39.71 -20.56
N PRO A 31 -21.32 -39.68 -21.78
CA PRO A 31 -19.91 -40.00 -22.03
C PRO A 31 -18.93 -38.90 -21.62
N ILE A 32 -19.41 -37.67 -21.36
CA ILE A 32 -18.59 -36.55 -20.87
C ILE A 32 -19.43 -35.81 -19.86
N THR A 33 -19.04 -35.90 -18.60
CA THR A 33 -19.74 -35.25 -17.50
C THR A 33 -19.56 -33.74 -17.60
N TRP A 34 -20.64 -32.96 -17.59
CA TRP A 34 -20.56 -31.50 -17.58
C TRP A 34 -19.66 -30.97 -16.45
N SER A 35 -19.46 -31.75 -15.39
CA SER A 35 -18.51 -31.47 -14.31
C SER A 35 -17.05 -31.41 -14.78
N THR A 36 -16.60 -32.27 -15.70
CA THR A 36 -15.21 -32.23 -16.21
C THR A 36 -15.01 -31.05 -17.15
N THR A 37 -16.00 -30.71 -17.96
CA THR A 37 -15.98 -29.49 -18.79
C THR A 37 -15.95 -28.24 -17.91
N LEU A 38 -16.81 -28.17 -16.88
CA LEU A 38 -16.86 -27.06 -15.94
C LEU A 38 -15.55 -26.94 -15.15
N ALA A 39 -14.99 -28.07 -14.69
CA ALA A 39 -13.72 -28.09 -13.96
C ALA A 39 -12.56 -27.58 -14.82
N VAL A 40 -12.48 -27.98 -16.09
CA VAL A 40 -11.47 -27.48 -17.03
C VAL A 40 -11.65 -25.99 -17.30
N VAL A 41 -12.89 -25.53 -17.53
CA VAL A 41 -13.18 -24.10 -17.76
C VAL A 41 -12.84 -23.26 -16.52
N LEU A 42 -13.22 -23.71 -15.32
CA LEU A 42 -12.87 -23.02 -14.07
C LEU A 42 -11.36 -23.04 -13.81
N ALA A 43 -10.66 -24.13 -14.14
CA ALA A 43 -9.20 -24.21 -14.04
C ALA A 43 -8.51 -23.25 -15.03
N LEU A 44 -9.00 -23.13 -16.26
CA LEU A 44 -8.53 -22.18 -17.25
C LEU A 44 -8.78 -20.74 -16.79
N ILE A 45 -9.97 -20.44 -16.27
CA ILE A 45 -10.29 -19.12 -15.69
C ILE A 45 -9.35 -18.84 -14.53
N TYR A 46 -9.21 -19.74 -13.55
CA TYR A 46 -8.32 -19.56 -12.41
C TYR A 46 -6.84 -19.37 -12.81
N TRP A 47 -6.38 -20.03 -13.88
CA TRP A 47 -5.02 -19.87 -14.39
C TRP A 47 -4.82 -18.58 -15.20
N TYR A 48 -5.80 -18.18 -16.02
CA TYR A 48 -5.71 -16.99 -16.87
C TYR A 48 -6.06 -15.70 -16.12
N PHE A 49 -6.95 -15.73 -15.14
CA PHE A 49 -7.42 -14.54 -14.42
C PHE A 49 -6.28 -13.78 -13.70
N PRO A 50 -5.28 -14.42 -13.09
CA PRO A 50 -4.11 -13.74 -12.55
C PRO A 50 -3.22 -13.08 -13.62
N GLN A 51 -3.18 -13.63 -14.83
CA GLN A 51 -2.42 -13.08 -15.96
C GLN A 51 -3.14 -11.85 -16.55
N ILE A 52 -4.46 -11.97 -16.76
CA ILE A 52 -5.32 -10.87 -17.19
C ILE A 52 -5.29 -9.76 -16.14
N GLY A 53 -5.39 -10.10 -14.85
CA GLY A 53 -5.30 -9.14 -13.76
C GLY A 53 -4.04 -8.29 -13.87
N ARG A 54 -2.86 -8.91 -14.06
CA ARG A 54 -1.60 -8.16 -14.27
C ARG A 54 -1.64 -7.26 -15.50
N LEU A 55 -2.24 -7.72 -16.61
CA LEU A 55 -2.42 -6.95 -17.84
C LEU A 55 -3.37 -5.76 -17.67
N VAL A 56 -4.42 -5.89 -16.87
CA VAL A 56 -5.40 -4.82 -16.58
C VAL A 56 -5.11 -4.06 -15.27
N GLY A 57 -3.95 -4.26 -14.66
CA GLY A 57 -3.51 -3.56 -13.44
C GLY A 57 -4.15 -4.01 -12.11
N LEU A 58 -5.03 -5.03 -12.15
CA LEU A 58 -5.59 -5.72 -10.99
C LEU A 58 -4.53 -6.73 -10.48
N ASN A 59 -3.93 -6.52 -9.29
CA ASN A 59 -2.73 -7.22 -8.76
C ASN A 59 -1.35 -6.68 -9.19
N ARG A 60 -1.19 -5.37 -9.43
CA ARG A 60 0.17 -4.78 -9.34
C ARG A 60 0.67 -4.88 -7.88
N PRO A 61 1.88 -5.40 -7.61
CA PRO A 61 2.40 -5.46 -6.24
C PRO A 61 2.44 -4.07 -5.63
N LYS A 62 2.15 -3.97 -4.32
CA LYS A 62 2.21 -2.68 -3.62
C LYS A 62 3.63 -2.12 -3.76
N SER A 63 3.73 -0.93 -4.33
CA SER A 63 4.97 -0.17 -4.48
C SER A 63 5.66 -0.07 -3.12
N LYS A 64 6.83 -0.68 -2.98
CA LYS A 64 7.69 -0.50 -1.82
C LYS A 64 8.37 0.86 -1.95
N SER A 65 8.62 1.55 -0.85
CA SER A 65 9.43 2.76 -0.89
C SER A 65 10.82 2.41 -1.43
N VAL A 66 11.27 3.10 -2.47
CA VAL A 66 12.57 2.87 -3.11
C VAL A 66 13.42 4.12 -2.96
N HIS A 67 14.65 3.99 -2.49
CA HIS A 67 15.66 5.04 -2.69
C HIS A 67 16.27 4.85 -4.08
N PRO A 68 16.05 5.74 -5.06
CA PRO A 68 16.56 5.56 -6.41
C PRO A 68 18.08 5.79 -6.41
N VAL A 69 18.86 4.71 -6.50
CA VAL A 69 20.34 4.78 -6.56
C VAL A 69 20.82 5.00 -8.01
N ALA A 70 19.98 4.82 -9.03
CA ALA A 70 20.41 4.87 -10.44
C ALA A 70 19.32 5.17 -11.49
N ALA A 71 18.09 5.46 -11.09
CA ALA A 71 16.97 5.67 -12.02
C ALA A 71 16.73 7.17 -12.27
N PRO A 72 16.18 7.57 -13.44
CA PRO A 72 15.85 8.97 -13.70
C PRO A 72 14.92 9.52 -12.61
N TYR A 73 15.34 10.61 -11.95
CA TYR A 73 14.63 11.15 -10.80
C TYR A 73 13.19 11.58 -11.12
N TYR A 74 12.87 11.91 -12.39
CA TYR A 74 11.55 12.37 -12.82
C TYR A 74 10.48 11.27 -12.76
N ASP A 75 10.88 10.00 -12.75
CA ASP A 75 9.97 8.86 -12.59
C ASP A 75 9.57 8.63 -11.13
N TYR A 76 10.06 9.44 -10.20
CA TYR A 76 9.84 9.29 -8.77
C TYR A 76 9.32 10.59 -8.13
N TYR A 77 8.50 10.41 -7.10
CA TYR A 77 8.08 11.47 -6.20
C TYR A 77 8.38 11.11 -4.76
N GLN A 78 8.59 12.12 -3.93
CA GLN A 78 8.77 12.02 -2.50
C GLN A 78 7.53 12.56 -1.79
N ILE A 79 7.15 11.93 -0.69
CA ILE A 79 6.13 12.44 0.21
C ILE A 79 6.77 13.47 1.14
N ASN A 80 6.23 14.68 1.14
CA ASN A 80 6.61 15.78 2.00
C ASN A 80 5.41 16.16 2.87
N SER A 81 5.50 15.96 4.18
CA SER A 81 4.48 16.35 5.15
C SER A 81 4.73 17.78 5.64
N GLN A 82 3.67 18.50 6.01
CA GLN A 82 3.89 19.77 6.72
C GLN A 82 4.55 19.52 8.08
N LEU A 83 5.50 20.38 8.46
CA LEU A 83 6.12 20.35 9.77
C LEU A 83 5.32 21.26 10.71
N ASP A 84 4.24 20.73 11.27
CA ASP A 84 3.38 21.43 12.23
C ASP A 84 2.83 20.49 13.31
N ASP A 85 2.21 21.08 14.32
CA ASP A 85 1.57 20.39 15.44
C ASP A 85 0.32 19.60 15.03
N GLN A 86 -0.38 20.06 13.99
CA GLN A 86 -1.59 19.43 13.45
C GLN A 86 -1.32 18.21 12.57
N THR A 87 -0.07 17.97 12.19
CA THR A 87 0.31 16.83 11.35
C THR A 87 0.19 15.55 12.16
N CYS A 88 -0.66 14.65 11.69
CA CYS A 88 -0.94 13.40 12.38
C CYS A 88 0.25 12.43 12.31
N PRO A 89 0.29 11.41 13.20
CA PRO A 89 1.34 10.39 13.19
C PRO A 89 1.46 9.63 11.86
N GLU A 90 0.35 9.41 11.15
CA GLU A 90 0.36 8.70 9.86
C GLU A 90 1.06 9.52 8.76
N CYS A 91 0.72 10.81 8.63
CA CYS A 91 1.41 11.73 7.73
C CYS A 91 2.91 11.79 8.07
N GLY A 92 3.22 11.98 9.35
CA GLY A 92 4.60 12.03 9.84
C GLY A 92 5.43 10.78 9.51
N ALA A 93 4.82 9.60 9.56
CA ALA A 93 5.47 8.32 9.22
C ALA A 93 5.67 8.11 7.72
N ARG A 94 4.96 8.87 6.88
CA ARG A 94 5.08 8.85 5.41
C ARG A 94 6.07 9.90 4.90
N ASP A 95 6.43 10.88 5.72
CA ASP A 95 7.39 11.92 5.36
C ASP A 95 8.75 11.34 4.90
N GLY A 96 9.25 11.85 3.79
CA GLY A 96 10.50 11.42 3.17
C GLY A 96 10.41 10.14 2.33
N ARG A 97 9.28 9.42 2.30
CA ARG A 97 9.13 8.21 1.49
C ARG A 97 9.08 8.52 0.01
N ILE A 98 9.78 7.72 -0.79
CA ILE A 98 9.88 7.88 -2.24
C ILE A 98 9.17 6.72 -2.95
N TYR A 99 8.42 7.05 -4.00
CA TYR A 99 7.63 6.11 -4.79
C TYR A 99 7.76 6.42 -6.29
N ARG A 100 7.48 5.41 -7.14
CA ARG A 100 7.43 5.62 -8.59
C ARG A 100 6.12 6.29 -9.00
N THR A 101 6.22 7.26 -9.89
CA THR A 101 5.09 8.04 -10.42
C THR A 101 4.09 7.17 -11.19
N ASP A 102 4.55 6.20 -11.98
CA ASP A 102 3.70 5.25 -12.73
C ASP A 102 2.96 4.22 -11.84
N GLU A 103 3.30 4.17 -10.56
CA GLU A 103 2.69 3.33 -9.54
C GLU A 103 1.86 4.14 -8.53
N ALA A 104 1.65 5.44 -8.77
CA ALA A 104 0.88 6.32 -7.90
C ALA A 104 -0.58 5.85 -7.77
N ARG A 105 -1.02 5.69 -6.52
CA ARG A 105 -2.36 5.29 -6.12
C ARG A 105 -2.80 6.17 -4.95
N PRO A 106 -3.76 7.08 -5.16
CA PRO A 106 -4.33 7.91 -4.09
C PRO A 106 -4.77 7.06 -2.89
N GLY A 107 -4.53 7.53 -1.67
CA GLY A 107 -4.85 6.81 -0.43
C GLY A 107 -3.86 5.71 -0.05
N ILE A 108 -3.04 5.20 -0.99
CA ILE A 108 -2.11 4.10 -0.74
C ILE A 108 -0.67 4.61 -0.63
N ASN A 109 -0.12 5.15 -1.73
CA ASN A 109 1.24 5.70 -1.81
C ASN A 109 1.26 7.14 -2.34
N TYR A 110 0.13 7.65 -2.83
CA TYR A 110 -0.03 9.04 -3.27
C TYR A 110 -1.06 9.77 -2.37
N PRO A 111 -0.82 11.02 -1.94
CA PRO A 111 -1.76 11.76 -1.11
C PRO A 111 -3.03 12.18 -1.89
N PRO A 112 -4.17 12.43 -1.22
CA PRO A 112 -4.37 12.36 0.23
C PRO A 112 -4.46 10.93 0.75
N PHE A 113 -4.01 10.70 2.00
CA PHE A 113 -4.02 9.38 2.64
C PHE A 113 -5.23 9.15 3.55
N HIS A 114 -5.76 10.23 4.13
CA HIS A 114 -6.90 10.25 5.03
C HIS A 114 -7.53 11.66 5.00
N ASP A 115 -8.67 11.84 5.64
CA ASP A 115 -9.31 13.14 5.75
C ASP A 115 -8.40 14.12 6.53
N GLY A 116 -8.23 15.34 6.02
CA GLY A 116 -7.31 16.32 6.60
C GLY A 116 -5.83 16.01 6.40
N CYS A 117 -5.47 15.16 5.42
CA CYS A 117 -4.07 14.86 5.11
C CYS A 117 -3.25 16.12 4.82
N ARG A 118 -2.09 16.24 5.48
CA ARG A 118 -1.13 17.34 5.32
C ARG A 118 0.12 16.93 4.54
N CYS A 119 0.06 15.79 3.84
CA CYS A 119 1.11 15.32 2.94
C CYS A 119 0.92 15.89 1.53
N VAL A 120 2.04 16.18 0.88
CA VAL A 120 2.12 16.59 -0.53
C VAL A 120 3.13 15.69 -1.23
N ALA A 121 2.88 15.33 -2.49
CA ALA A 121 3.86 14.68 -3.34
C ALA A 121 4.73 15.75 -4.02
N THR A 122 6.03 15.74 -3.76
CA THR A 122 7.00 16.62 -4.40
C THR A 122 7.88 15.82 -5.36
N PRO A 123 8.35 16.41 -6.47
CA PRO A 123 9.30 15.73 -7.34
C PRO A 123 10.58 15.39 -6.56
N CYS A 124 11.16 14.21 -6.82
CA CYS A 124 12.47 13.89 -6.28
C CYS A 124 13.51 14.78 -6.98
N THR A 125 14.27 15.59 -6.24
CA THR A 125 15.26 16.49 -6.84
C THR A 125 16.62 15.83 -7.13
N GLY A 126 16.80 14.56 -6.78
CA GLY A 126 18.03 13.80 -7.06
C GLY A 126 19.27 14.51 -6.50
N GLU A 127 20.22 14.84 -7.38
CA GLU A 127 21.47 15.55 -7.08
C GLU A 127 21.36 17.08 -7.10
N LEU A 128 20.20 17.64 -7.46
CA LEU A 128 19.98 19.08 -7.30
C LEU A 128 20.10 19.43 -5.82
N PRO A 129 20.66 20.60 -5.46
CA PRO A 129 20.82 20.97 -4.07
C PRO A 129 19.45 20.91 -3.39
N ALA A 130 19.26 19.89 -2.54
CA ALA A 130 18.15 19.86 -1.62
C ALA A 130 18.23 21.18 -0.87
N THR A 131 17.10 21.87 -0.74
CA THR A 131 17.09 23.06 0.10
C THR A 131 17.57 22.60 1.48
N ASN A 132 18.72 23.13 1.91
CA ASN A 132 19.26 22.81 3.24
C ASN A 132 18.29 23.23 4.34
N ASP A 133 17.34 24.11 3.98
CA ASP A 133 16.29 24.59 4.84
C ASP A 133 14.92 24.03 4.44
N ARG A 134 14.08 23.81 5.46
CA ARG A 134 12.67 23.42 5.35
C ARG A 134 11.84 24.31 6.28
N GLN A 135 10.73 24.82 5.76
CA GLN A 135 9.80 25.61 6.54
C GLN A 135 9.02 24.72 7.52
N TYR A 136 8.77 25.24 8.73
CA TYR A 136 7.97 24.59 9.76
C TYR A 136 7.18 25.61 10.56
N ARG A 137 6.08 25.18 11.17
CA ARG A 137 5.30 25.99 12.11
C ARG A 137 5.78 25.70 13.53
N ASP A 138 6.16 26.74 14.26
CA ASP A 138 6.56 26.60 15.66
C ASP A 138 5.37 26.07 16.48
N PRO A 139 5.50 24.96 17.22
CA PRO A 139 4.38 24.39 17.96
C PRO A 139 3.92 25.23 19.15
N GLN A 140 4.77 26.13 19.67
CA GLN A 140 4.42 27.02 20.79
C GLN A 140 3.85 28.35 20.29
N THR A 141 4.54 28.99 19.33
CA THR A 141 4.13 30.33 18.85
C THR A 141 3.15 30.29 17.69
N GLY A 142 3.04 29.16 16.99
CA GLY A 142 2.23 29.03 15.78
C GLY A 142 2.80 29.78 14.57
N GLU A 143 3.97 30.40 14.67
CA GLU A 143 4.58 31.19 13.60
C GLU A 143 5.31 30.32 12.59
N LEU A 144 5.37 30.76 11.33
CA LEU A 144 6.16 30.10 10.29
C LEU A 144 7.64 30.44 10.47
N LYS A 145 8.48 29.42 10.60
CA LYS A 145 9.93 29.52 10.73
C LYS A 145 10.62 28.67 9.65
N SER A 146 11.90 28.93 9.42
CA SER A 146 12.76 28.11 8.57
C SER A 146 13.87 27.51 9.43
N GLY A 147 14.30 26.31 9.10
CA GLY A 147 15.39 25.61 9.79
C GLY A 147 15.93 24.48 8.93
N PRO A 148 16.88 23.67 9.44
CA PRO A 148 17.52 22.63 8.64
C PRO A 148 16.49 21.61 8.13
N TYR A 149 16.78 21.02 6.96
CA TYR A 149 15.97 19.97 6.38
C TYR A 149 15.99 18.71 7.27
N LEU A 150 14.88 18.49 7.99
CA LEU A 150 14.65 17.35 8.85
C LEU A 150 13.39 16.62 8.40
N THR A 151 13.34 15.30 8.58
CA THR A 151 12.08 14.56 8.46
C THR A 151 11.12 14.99 9.57
N TYR A 152 9.82 14.79 9.40
CA TYR A 152 8.82 15.11 10.42
C TYR A 152 9.14 14.49 11.78
N THR A 153 9.61 13.23 11.78
CA THR A 153 9.95 12.51 13.00
C THR A 153 11.14 13.16 13.73
N ASP A 154 12.17 13.54 12.98
CA ASP A 154 13.36 14.18 13.53
C ASP A 154 13.07 15.61 13.99
N TRP A 155 12.32 16.36 13.19
CA TRP A 155 11.84 17.69 13.55
C TRP A 155 11.01 17.66 14.84
N ARG A 156 10.04 16.74 14.95
CA ARG A 156 9.21 16.61 16.15
C ARG A 156 10.04 16.25 17.38
N LYS A 157 11.07 15.42 17.21
CA LYS A 157 12.03 15.10 18.28
C LYS A 157 12.85 16.33 18.69
N ALA A 158 13.35 17.12 17.73
CA ALA A 158 14.09 18.34 18.00
C ALA A 158 13.24 19.38 18.76
N MET A 159 11.96 19.53 18.37
CA MET A 159 11.04 20.43 19.06
C MET A 159 10.73 19.98 20.49
N ARG A 160 10.57 18.67 20.72
CA ARG A 160 10.43 18.12 22.09
C ARG A 160 11.67 18.36 22.95
N GLN A 161 12.86 18.27 22.37
CA GLN A 161 14.10 18.57 23.07
C GLN A 161 14.23 20.05 23.42
N LYS A 162 13.75 20.94 22.54
CA LYS A 162 13.81 22.39 22.73
C LYS A 162 12.80 22.92 23.75
N TYR A 163 11.55 22.45 23.67
CA TYR A 163 10.43 23.04 24.40
C TYR A 163 9.86 22.16 25.53
N GLY A 164 10.20 20.86 25.57
CA GLY A 164 9.65 19.90 26.53
C GLY A 164 8.79 18.81 25.89
N GLN A 165 8.52 17.71 26.61
CA GLN A 165 7.73 16.58 26.06
C GLN A 165 6.25 16.93 25.82
N ASP A 166 5.74 17.93 26.53
CA ASP A 166 4.40 18.50 26.52
C ASP A 166 4.13 19.50 25.39
N THR A 167 5.09 19.69 24.49
CA THR A 167 5.02 20.67 23.38
C THR A 167 3.92 20.40 22.36
N PHE A 168 3.58 19.12 22.13
CA PHE A 168 2.59 18.73 21.14
C PHE A 168 1.37 18.17 21.87
N LYS A 169 0.20 18.73 21.57
CA LYS A 169 -1.09 18.27 22.09
C LYS A 169 -1.55 16.99 21.40
#